data_AF-A0A0U2ZH86-F1
#
_entry.id   AF-A0A0U2ZH86-F1
#
_cell.length_a   1.000
_cell.length_b   1.000
_cell.length_c   1.000
_cell.angle_alpha   90.00
_cell.angle_beta   90.00
_cell.angle_gamma   90.00
#
_symmetry.space_group_name_H-M   'P 1'
#
loop_
_entity.id
_entity.type
_entity.pdbx_description
1 polymer ?
#
loop_
_entity_poly.entity_id
_entity_poly.type
_entity_poly.pdbx_seq_one_letter_code
_entity_poly.pdbx_strand_id
1 'polypeptide(L)'
;MMNEQLKSYGIFRLEKLKSIGEVRRSLMHVFREQETPNADSSKYHLNQNLIAKYVKDSDSALARLRARLERMSKSPRKNAVLAVEAVFTASPEAMLQLAVEQRIRYFRDCVRWVGKFVGAESIITAQVHRCETTDHLHVIFSPIPQGDNSLNFRKLFGGNKHRLSQIQDQFHQEVAGKYGLDRGVKGSRATHQSLTEYNSLVNHSLPELRAEKHELERQCNDLNKKILRGRQLLDAITSDIKKAVVEHSNTVRYCLTALKERLMDRWGMIYEGNNQFKREADEFIEEVEDKPKREHPVPRRRM
;
A
#
# COMPACT_ATOMS: atom_id res chain seq x y z
N MET A 1 -1.63 -1.76 15.82
CA MET A 1 -0.58 -0.85 15.34
C MET A 1 0.57 -1.69 14.82
N MET A 2 0.68 -1.86 13.50
CA MET A 2 1.90 -2.43 12.92
C MET A 2 3.01 -1.42 13.19
N ASN A 3 4.04 -1.85 13.90
CA ASN A 3 5.27 -1.09 14.07
C ASN A 3 5.83 -0.90 12.65
N GLU A 4 5.60 0.26 12.04
CA GLU A 4 6.18 0.62 10.77
C GLU A 4 7.67 0.82 11.04
N GLN A 5 8.41 -0.28 10.98
CA GLN A 5 9.84 -0.30 11.23
C GLN A 5 10.46 0.64 10.19
N LEU A 6 10.85 1.84 10.63
CA LEU A 6 11.47 2.86 9.79
C LEU A 6 12.63 2.20 9.04
N LYS A 7 12.47 2.09 7.74
CA LYS A 7 13.41 1.36 6.88
C LYS A 7 14.74 2.10 6.84
N SER A 8 15.78 1.47 7.38
CA SER A 8 17.12 2.02 7.52
C SER A 8 17.97 1.56 6.33
N TYR A 9 18.05 2.34 5.26
CA TYR A 9 18.76 1.94 4.04
C TYR A 9 20.14 2.57 3.95
N GLY A 10 21.12 1.78 3.49
CA GLY A 10 22.38 2.31 2.97
C GLY A 10 22.17 2.84 1.55
N ILE A 11 22.55 4.09 1.31
CA ILE A 11 22.30 4.78 0.03
C ILE A 11 23.64 4.98 -0.68
N PHE A 12 23.72 4.47 -1.91
CA PHE A 12 24.86 4.62 -2.82
C PHE A 12 24.35 4.96 -4.22
N ARG A 13 24.91 6.01 -4.82
CA ARG A 13 24.60 6.46 -6.18
C ARG A 13 25.89 6.83 -6.92
N LEU A 14 25.88 6.65 -8.24
CA LEU A 14 26.93 7.13 -9.13
C LEU A 14 26.38 8.16 -10.13
N GLU A 15 27.18 9.20 -10.38
CA GLU A 15 26.96 10.19 -11.43
C GLU A 15 28.18 10.27 -12.35
N LYS A 16 27.95 10.35 -13.66
CA LYS A 16 29.02 10.35 -14.67
C LYS A 16 29.37 11.78 -15.04
N LEU A 17 30.65 12.12 -14.93
CA LEU A 17 31.20 13.42 -15.33
C LEU A 17 32.05 13.22 -16.58
N LYS A 18 31.59 13.74 -17.72
CA LYS A 18 32.15 13.51 -19.06
C LYS A 18 32.98 14.68 -19.56
N SER A 19 32.92 15.84 -18.92
CA SER A 19 33.71 17.02 -19.29
C SER A 19 34.45 17.62 -18.09
N ILE A 20 35.56 18.31 -18.36
CA ILE A 20 36.30 19.06 -17.35
C ILE A 20 35.41 20.11 -16.66
N GLY A 21 34.48 20.73 -17.41
CA GLY A 21 33.50 21.67 -16.85
C GLY A 21 32.53 21.02 -15.87
N GLU A 22 32.00 19.83 -16.19
CA GLU A 22 31.16 19.06 -15.25
C GLU A 22 31.92 18.68 -13.99
N VAL A 23 33.18 18.23 -14.13
CA VAL A 23 34.03 17.94 -12.97
C VAL A 23 34.29 19.18 -12.14
N ARG A 24 34.63 20.32 -12.76
CA ARG A 24 34.87 21.56 -12.02
C ARG A 24 33.64 22.01 -11.23
N ARG A 25 32.44 21.96 -11.83
CA ARG A 25 31.20 22.32 -11.12
C ARG A 25 30.92 21.39 -9.93
N SER A 26 31.10 20.08 -10.11
CA SER A 26 30.98 19.11 -9.02
C SER A 26 32.03 19.38 -7.93
N LEU A 27 33.28 19.67 -8.29
CA LEU A 27 34.33 20.04 -7.34
C LEU A 27 33.99 21.31 -6.54
N MET A 28 33.58 22.39 -7.22
CA MET A 28 33.18 23.63 -6.55
C MET A 28 32.00 23.41 -5.59
N HIS A 29 31.05 22.54 -5.95
CA HIS A 29 29.98 22.13 -5.05
C HIS A 29 30.54 21.43 -3.79
N VAL A 30 31.37 20.40 -3.97
CA VAL A 30 31.83 19.58 -2.85
C VAL A 30 32.83 20.31 -1.93
N PHE A 31 33.52 21.33 -2.44
CA PHE A 31 34.39 22.22 -1.66
C PHE A 31 33.66 23.47 -1.13
N ARG A 32 32.38 23.67 -1.46
CA ARG A 32 31.59 24.85 -1.09
C ARG A 32 32.19 26.18 -1.60
N GLU A 33 32.78 26.13 -2.79
CA GLU A 33 33.33 27.29 -3.53
C GLU A 33 32.29 27.91 -4.49
N GLN A 34 31.06 27.42 -4.46
CA GLN A 34 29.91 28.03 -5.10
C GLN A 34 28.74 28.09 -4.11
N GLU A 35 27.84 29.04 -4.34
CA GLU A 35 26.62 29.15 -3.55
C GLU A 35 25.78 27.88 -3.66
N THR A 36 25.36 27.35 -2.52
CA THR A 36 24.48 26.17 -2.45
C THR A 36 23.28 26.51 -1.56
N PRO A 37 22.09 26.75 -2.14
CA PRO A 37 20.93 27.27 -1.40
C PRO A 37 20.49 26.42 -0.19
N ASN A 38 20.67 25.09 -0.28
CA ASN A 38 20.20 24.16 0.76
C ASN A 38 21.26 23.87 1.85
N ALA A 39 22.43 24.51 1.77
CA ALA A 39 23.53 24.27 2.68
C ALA A 39 23.63 25.39 3.73
N ASP A 40 23.74 25.00 4.99
CA ASP A 40 23.92 25.90 6.13
C ASP A 40 25.39 26.32 6.23
N SER A 41 25.69 27.54 5.79
CA SER A 41 27.06 28.08 5.77
C SER A 41 27.72 28.11 7.16
N SER A 42 26.92 28.25 8.23
CA SER A 42 27.43 28.22 9.60
C SER A 42 28.05 26.87 9.96
N LYS A 43 27.65 25.79 9.29
CA LYS A 43 28.12 24.41 9.50
C LYS A 43 29.24 23.97 8.56
N TYR A 44 29.74 24.84 7.68
CA TYR A 44 30.80 24.46 6.73
C TYR A 44 32.07 23.95 7.43
N HIS A 45 32.38 24.47 8.62
CA HIS A 45 33.50 24.02 9.45
C HIS A 45 33.36 22.57 9.94
N LEU A 46 32.16 21.99 9.90
CA LEU A 46 31.89 20.58 10.24
C LEU A 46 32.11 19.64 9.03
N ASN A 47 32.19 20.18 7.81
CA ASN A 47 32.53 19.39 6.63
C ASN A 47 33.96 18.86 6.77
N GLN A 48 34.21 17.68 6.21
CA GLN A 48 35.48 17.00 6.36
C GLN A 48 36.02 16.49 5.04
N ASN A 49 37.24 16.89 4.71
CA ASN A 49 38.01 16.29 3.63
C ASN A 49 38.78 15.07 4.16
N LEU A 50 38.38 13.86 3.75
CA LEU A 50 39.01 12.63 4.20
C LEU A 50 40.41 12.39 3.60
N ILE A 51 40.79 13.17 2.58
CA ILE A 51 42.10 13.11 1.92
C ILE A 51 42.81 14.47 1.92
N ALA A 52 42.54 15.33 2.92
CA ALA A 52 43.02 16.71 3.02
C ALA A 52 44.55 16.88 2.86
N LYS A 53 45.32 15.84 3.18
CA LYS A 53 46.78 15.80 2.98
C LYS A 53 47.17 15.97 1.50
N TYR A 54 46.32 15.57 0.56
CA TYR A 54 46.63 15.50 -0.86
C TYR A 54 45.92 16.56 -1.70
N VAL A 55 44.78 17.07 -1.24
CA VAL A 55 43.90 17.97 -1.99
C VAL A 55 43.24 18.92 -1.01
N LYS A 56 43.25 20.22 -1.29
CA LYS A 56 42.76 21.27 -0.37
C LYS A 56 41.49 21.97 -0.87
N ASP A 57 41.35 22.09 -2.18
CA ASP A 57 40.37 22.93 -2.86
C ASP A 57 40.00 22.33 -4.23
N SER A 58 39.05 22.95 -4.93
CA SER A 58 38.59 22.46 -6.24
C SER A 58 39.69 22.50 -7.31
N ASP A 59 40.59 23.50 -7.28
CA ASP A 59 41.65 23.65 -8.27
C ASP A 59 42.74 22.57 -8.09
N SER A 60 43.18 22.29 -6.86
CA SER A 60 44.12 21.19 -6.56
C SER A 60 43.53 19.82 -6.88
N ALA A 61 42.22 19.63 -6.67
CA ALA A 61 41.51 18.42 -7.07
C ALA A 61 41.48 18.28 -8.60
N LEU A 62 41.21 19.37 -9.32
CA LEU A 62 41.20 19.38 -10.77
C LEU A 62 42.59 19.13 -11.36
N ALA A 63 43.64 19.72 -10.77
CA ALA A 63 45.02 19.46 -11.12
C ALA A 63 45.39 17.98 -10.93
N ARG A 64 44.94 17.36 -9.82
CA ARG A 64 45.11 15.92 -9.57
C ARG A 64 44.44 15.07 -10.64
N LEU A 65 43.23 15.43 -11.08
CA LEU A 65 42.57 14.74 -12.19
C LEU A 65 43.39 14.87 -13.48
N ARG A 66 43.82 16.07 -13.85
CA ARG A 66 44.63 16.31 -15.06
C ARG A 66 45.91 15.47 -15.03
N ALA A 67 46.65 15.51 -13.92
CA ALA A 67 47.85 14.69 -13.73
C ALA A 67 47.57 13.18 -13.77
N ARG A 68 46.37 12.72 -13.36
CA ARG A 68 45.99 11.31 -13.51
C ARG A 68 45.72 10.95 -14.97
N LEU A 69 45.08 11.85 -15.72
CA LEU A 69 44.75 11.66 -17.14
C LEU A 69 45.99 11.70 -18.03
N GLU A 70 46.96 12.58 -17.74
CA GLU A 70 48.22 12.70 -18.48
C GLU A 70 49.11 11.46 -18.37
N ARG A 71 49.08 10.76 -17.22
CA ARG A 71 49.85 9.53 -16.99
C ARG A 71 49.21 8.29 -17.62
N MET A 72 48.07 8.42 -18.30
CA MET A 72 47.38 7.29 -18.91
C MET A 72 48.09 6.80 -20.18
N SER A 73 47.94 5.52 -20.48
CA SER A 73 48.54 4.93 -21.70
C SER A 73 47.91 5.45 -22.99
N LYS A 74 46.69 5.99 -22.92
CA LYS A 74 45.92 6.49 -24.06
C LYS A 74 45.11 7.71 -23.63
N SER A 75 45.07 8.73 -24.49
CA SER A 75 44.22 9.89 -24.29
C SER A 75 42.74 9.48 -24.20
N PRO A 76 41.95 10.09 -23.29
CA PRO A 76 40.52 9.83 -23.21
C PRO A 76 39.80 10.12 -24.52
N ARG A 77 38.91 9.22 -24.94
CA ARG A 77 37.97 9.47 -26.05
C ARG A 77 37.05 10.66 -25.73
N LYS A 78 36.57 11.37 -26.76
CA LYS A 78 35.68 12.54 -26.63
C LYS A 78 34.47 12.31 -25.70
N ASN A 79 33.87 11.12 -25.74
CA ASN A 79 32.71 10.75 -24.93
C ASN A 79 33.07 9.88 -23.70
N ALA A 80 34.33 9.92 -23.26
CA ALA A 80 34.76 9.19 -22.07
C ALA A 80 34.07 9.75 -20.82
N VAL A 81 33.82 8.87 -19.85
CA VAL A 81 33.53 9.31 -18.48
C VAL A 81 34.87 9.64 -17.86
N LEU A 82 35.16 10.93 -17.66
CA LEU A 82 36.43 11.41 -17.12
C LEU A 82 36.55 11.16 -15.61
N ALA A 83 35.44 11.38 -14.91
CA ALA A 83 35.31 11.10 -13.49
C ALA A 83 33.90 10.58 -13.18
N VAL A 84 33.79 9.96 -12.02
CA VAL A 84 32.53 9.51 -11.43
C VAL A 84 32.43 10.12 -10.05
N GLU A 85 31.26 10.70 -9.76
CA GLU A 85 30.91 11.14 -8.43
C GLU A 85 30.04 10.06 -7.78
N ALA A 86 30.56 9.46 -6.72
CA ALA A 86 29.81 8.55 -5.88
C ALA A 86 29.29 9.29 -4.65
N VAL A 87 27.98 9.23 -4.43
CA VAL A 87 27.34 9.75 -3.23
C VAL A 87 27.01 8.58 -2.31
N PHE A 88 27.44 8.69 -1.06
CA PHE A 88 27.14 7.73 0.01
C PHE A 88 26.42 8.42 1.15
N THR A 89 25.30 7.86 1.58
CA THR A 89 24.56 8.32 2.76
C THR A 89 23.72 7.16 3.33
N ALA A 90 22.76 7.45 4.20
CA ALA A 90 21.78 6.50 4.70
C ALA A 90 20.42 7.20 4.85
N SER A 91 19.37 6.45 5.19
CA SER A 91 18.10 7.05 5.64
C SER A 91 18.40 8.11 6.73
N PRO A 92 17.76 9.30 6.70
CA PRO A 92 18.05 10.37 7.67
C PRO A 92 18.01 9.91 9.12
N GLU A 93 16.99 9.12 9.48
CA GLU A 93 16.80 8.58 10.82
C GLU A 93 17.96 7.63 11.19
N ALA A 94 18.36 6.75 10.25
CA ALA A 94 19.46 5.82 10.47
C ALA A 94 20.81 6.55 10.63
N MET A 95 21.06 7.59 9.84
CA MET A 95 22.29 8.38 9.93
C MET A 95 22.38 9.11 11.28
N LEU A 96 21.26 9.63 11.79
CA LEU A 96 21.20 10.30 13.10
C LEU A 96 21.41 9.33 14.26
N GLN A 97 20.98 8.07 14.13
CA GLN A 97 21.17 7.04 15.16
C GLN A 97 22.62 6.54 15.24
N LEU A 98 23.43 6.72 14.19
CA LEU A 98 24.85 6.38 14.24
C LEU A 98 25.64 7.38 15.10
N ALA A 99 26.37 6.85 16.07
CA ALA A 99 27.33 7.65 16.86
C ALA A 99 28.33 8.37 15.93
N VAL A 100 28.87 9.51 16.37
CA VAL A 100 29.77 10.33 15.55
C VAL A 100 30.96 9.51 15.02
N GLU A 101 31.56 8.68 15.87
CA GLU A 101 32.68 7.81 15.51
C GLU A 101 32.25 6.72 14.51
N GLN A 102 31.04 6.18 14.64
CA GLN A 102 30.48 5.23 13.68
C GLN A 102 30.26 5.89 12.32
N ARG A 103 29.72 7.11 12.27
CA ARG A 103 29.57 7.88 11.02
C ARG A 103 30.91 8.14 10.34
N ILE A 104 31.94 8.52 11.10
CA ILE A 104 33.29 8.71 10.57
C ILE A 104 33.84 7.40 10.00
N ARG A 105 33.68 6.28 10.71
CA ARG A 105 34.11 4.97 10.22
C ARG A 105 33.34 4.55 8.97
N TYR A 106 32.04 4.78 8.92
CA TYR A 106 31.18 4.48 7.76
C TYR A 106 31.70 5.17 6.50
N PHE A 107 31.92 6.49 6.55
CA PHE A 107 32.44 7.21 5.40
C PHE A 107 33.86 6.79 5.01
N ARG A 108 34.73 6.48 5.97
CA ARG A 108 36.06 5.93 5.67
C ARG A 108 35.98 4.55 4.99
N ASP A 109 35.05 3.69 5.41
CA ASP A 109 34.79 2.41 4.74
C ASP A 109 34.27 2.59 3.32
N CYS A 110 33.38 3.57 3.08
CA CYS A 110 32.93 3.91 1.73
C CYS A 110 34.09 4.32 0.82
N VAL A 111 34.99 5.20 1.30
CA VAL A 111 36.19 5.61 0.52
C VAL A 111 37.09 4.40 0.23
N ARG A 112 37.35 3.55 1.23
CA ARG A 112 38.13 2.31 1.04
C ARG A 112 37.49 1.39 0.03
N TRP A 113 36.17 1.23 0.09
CA TRP A 113 35.40 0.38 -0.82
C TRP A 113 35.50 0.88 -2.27
N VAL A 114 35.39 2.19 -2.51
CA VAL A 114 35.66 2.79 -3.83
C VAL A 114 37.10 2.47 -4.28
N GLY A 115 38.08 2.62 -3.38
CA GLY A 115 39.49 2.33 -3.66
C GLY A 115 39.75 0.90 -4.14
N LYS A 116 38.94 -0.10 -3.73
CA LYS A 116 39.04 -1.48 -4.24
C LYS A 116 38.70 -1.61 -5.73
N PHE A 117 37.91 -0.69 -6.28
CA PHE A 117 37.55 -0.74 -7.70
C PHE A 117 38.59 -0.05 -8.59
N VAL A 118 39.12 1.07 -8.11
CA VAL A 118 39.87 2.02 -8.95
C VAL A 118 41.29 2.32 -8.48
N GLY A 119 41.70 1.79 -7.34
CA GLY A 119 42.95 2.19 -6.67
C GLY A 119 42.81 3.53 -5.94
N ALA A 120 43.55 3.70 -4.84
CA ALA A 120 43.52 4.93 -4.04
C ALA A 120 44.05 6.15 -4.81
N GLU A 121 44.95 5.93 -5.75
CA GLU A 121 45.54 6.95 -6.62
C GLU A 121 44.55 7.55 -7.63
N SER A 122 43.48 6.81 -7.96
CA SER A 122 42.42 7.28 -8.86
C SER A 122 41.33 8.08 -8.13
N ILE A 123 41.36 8.13 -6.79
CA ILE A 123 40.48 9.00 -6.00
C ILE A 123 40.99 10.44 -6.09
N ILE A 124 40.10 11.33 -6.55
CA ILE A 124 40.37 12.76 -6.75
C ILE A 124 40.02 13.54 -5.48
N THR A 125 38.86 13.31 -4.89
CA THR A 125 38.47 13.91 -3.60
C THR A 125 37.45 13.03 -2.85
N ALA A 126 37.38 13.21 -1.53
CA ALA A 126 36.44 12.54 -0.64
C ALA A 126 35.96 13.52 0.44
N GLN A 127 34.81 14.15 0.18
CA GLN A 127 34.23 15.23 1.00
C GLN A 127 33.00 14.74 1.75
N VAL A 128 33.05 14.79 3.07
CA VAL A 128 31.88 14.59 3.94
C VAL A 128 31.21 15.94 4.16
N HIS A 129 29.94 16.03 3.81
CA HIS A 129 29.09 17.18 4.07
C HIS A 129 28.21 16.91 5.29
N ARG A 130 28.23 17.87 6.22
CA ARG A 130 27.42 17.90 7.45
C ARG A 130 26.60 19.19 7.58
N CYS A 131 26.67 20.03 6.55
CA CYS A 131 25.97 21.31 6.47
C CYS A 131 24.62 21.21 5.76
N GLU A 132 24.14 20.01 5.43
CA GLU A 132 22.83 19.77 4.83
C GLU A 132 21.97 18.88 5.74
N THR A 133 20.78 18.48 5.28
CA THR A 133 19.79 17.75 6.10
C THR A 133 20.30 16.41 6.64
N THR A 134 21.10 15.69 5.87
CA THR A 134 21.64 14.38 6.26
C THR A 134 23.09 14.30 5.88
N ASP A 135 23.94 13.82 6.79
CA ASP A 135 25.36 13.64 6.51
C ASP A 135 25.54 12.74 5.28
N HIS A 136 26.37 13.17 4.35
CA HIS A 136 26.65 12.41 3.14
C HIS A 136 28.07 12.65 2.66
N LEU A 137 28.59 11.68 1.90
CA LEU A 137 29.94 11.68 1.38
C LEU A 137 29.89 11.72 -0.14
N HIS A 138 30.64 12.66 -0.71
CA HIS A 138 30.98 12.70 -2.12
C HIS A 138 32.39 12.13 -2.32
N VAL A 139 32.50 11.08 -3.14
CA VAL A 139 33.79 10.55 -3.60
C VAL A 139 33.88 10.76 -5.10
N ILE A 140 34.77 11.63 -5.55
CA ILE A 140 35.01 11.85 -6.98
C ILE A 140 36.28 11.11 -7.36
N PHE A 141 36.21 10.27 -8.39
CA PHE A 141 37.32 9.42 -8.81
C PHE A 141 37.34 9.20 -10.33
N SER A 142 38.52 8.93 -10.89
CA SER A 142 38.67 8.50 -12.27
C SER A 142 38.28 7.02 -12.42
N PRO A 143 37.38 6.63 -13.33
CA PRO A 143 36.94 5.23 -13.49
C PRO A 143 37.98 4.40 -14.24
N ILE A 144 39.17 4.25 -13.66
CA ILE A 144 40.25 3.41 -14.16
C ILE A 144 40.20 2.12 -13.34
N PRO A 145 39.89 0.96 -13.93
CA PRO A 145 39.89 -0.29 -13.19
C PRO A 145 41.24 -0.56 -12.53
N GLN A 146 41.23 -1.13 -11.32
CA GLN A 146 42.45 -1.50 -10.64
C GLN A 146 43.33 -2.39 -11.54
N GLY A 147 44.61 -2.02 -11.67
CA GLY A 147 45.58 -2.69 -12.55
C GLY A 147 45.56 -2.22 -14.01
N ASP A 148 44.56 -1.44 -14.43
CA ASP A 148 44.54 -0.81 -15.76
C ASP A 148 45.15 0.61 -15.69
N ASN A 149 45.54 1.17 -16.84
CA ASN A 149 45.96 2.58 -16.97
C ASN A 149 45.12 3.34 -18.00
N SER A 150 43.86 2.93 -18.19
CA SER A 150 42.91 3.56 -19.11
C SER A 150 41.50 3.66 -18.52
N LEU A 151 40.73 4.69 -18.90
CA LEU A 151 39.38 4.92 -18.39
C LEU A 151 38.43 3.84 -18.93
N ASN A 152 37.75 3.14 -18.03
CA ASN A 152 36.77 2.12 -18.40
C ASN A 152 35.63 2.01 -17.38
N PHE A 153 34.75 3.00 -17.40
CA PHE A 153 33.50 2.97 -16.61
C PHE A 153 32.66 1.71 -16.89
N ARG A 154 32.59 1.28 -18.15
CA ARG A 154 31.74 0.15 -18.55
C ARG A 154 32.20 -1.16 -17.90
N LYS A 155 33.51 -1.38 -17.77
CA LYS A 155 34.09 -2.56 -17.08
C LYS A 155 33.79 -2.54 -15.58
N LEU A 156 33.78 -1.37 -14.94
CA LEU A 156 33.53 -1.24 -13.51
C LEU A 156 32.04 -1.34 -13.14
N PHE A 157 31.23 -0.47 -13.74
CA PHE A 157 29.85 -0.19 -13.29
C PHE A 157 28.80 -0.41 -14.39
N GLY A 158 29.19 -0.94 -15.55
CA GLY A 158 28.31 -1.16 -16.69
C GLY A 158 28.45 -2.55 -17.30
N GLY A 159 28.25 -2.63 -18.62
CA GLY A 159 28.46 -3.86 -19.40
C GLY A 159 27.34 -4.89 -19.27
N ASN A 160 26.75 -5.03 -18.09
CA ASN A 160 25.65 -5.94 -17.78
C ASN A 160 24.50 -5.17 -17.11
N LYS A 161 23.25 -5.44 -17.51
CA LYS A 161 22.04 -4.82 -16.93
C LYS A 161 21.89 -5.06 -15.41
N HIS A 162 22.49 -6.14 -14.90
CA HIS A 162 22.49 -6.48 -13.47
C HIS A 162 23.67 -5.89 -12.70
N ARG A 163 24.68 -5.33 -13.36
CA ARG A 163 25.94 -4.93 -12.73
C ARG A 163 25.73 -3.92 -11.60
N LEU A 164 24.93 -2.88 -11.83
CA LEU A 164 24.65 -1.89 -10.78
C LEU A 164 23.89 -2.51 -9.60
N SER A 165 22.97 -3.44 -9.84
CA SER A 165 22.29 -4.14 -8.74
C SER A 165 23.26 -5.01 -7.93
N GLN A 166 24.19 -5.70 -8.58
CA GLN A 166 25.22 -6.48 -7.91
C GLN A 166 26.14 -5.59 -7.07
N ILE A 167 26.47 -4.39 -7.56
CA ILE A 167 27.28 -3.43 -6.82
C ILE A 167 26.52 -2.89 -5.60
N GLN A 168 25.20 -2.71 -5.69
CA GLN A 168 24.38 -2.40 -4.50
C GLN A 168 24.40 -3.53 -3.47
N ASP A 169 24.40 -4.80 -3.92
CA ASP A 169 24.53 -5.96 -3.03
C ASP A 169 25.91 -5.99 -2.36
N GLN A 170 26.98 -5.76 -3.13
CA GLN A 170 28.35 -5.68 -2.63
C GLN A 170 28.52 -4.54 -1.62
N PHE A 171 27.97 -3.36 -1.91
CA PHE A 171 28.02 -2.22 -1.00
C PHE A 171 27.37 -2.54 0.34
N HIS A 172 26.20 -3.18 0.31
CA HIS A 172 25.53 -3.62 1.54
C HIS A 172 26.37 -4.67 2.30
N GLN A 173 26.84 -5.71 1.62
CA GLN A 173 27.60 -6.79 2.26
C GLN A 173 28.93 -6.33 2.85
N GLU A 174 29.65 -5.45 2.14
CA GLU A 174 31.00 -5.05 2.53
C GLU A 174 31.05 -3.80 3.43
N VAL A 175 30.03 -2.95 3.36
CA VAL A 175 30.02 -1.66 4.06
C VAL A 175 28.72 -1.50 4.85
N ALA A 176 27.58 -1.28 4.19
CA ALA A 176 26.39 -0.76 4.87
C ALA A 176 25.87 -1.71 5.98
N GLY A 177 25.92 -3.02 5.76
CA GLY A 177 25.48 -4.03 6.73
C GLY A 177 26.27 -4.01 8.05
N LYS A 178 27.55 -3.60 8.02
CA LYS A 178 28.37 -3.44 9.25
C LYS A 178 27.83 -2.35 10.18
N TYR A 179 27.03 -1.44 9.65
CA TYR A 179 26.44 -0.30 10.35
C TYR A 179 24.94 -0.49 10.59
N GLY A 180 24.41 -1.71 10.42
CA GLY A 180 22.99 -2.00 10.60
C GLY A 180 22.10 -1.35 9.53
N LEU A 181 22.66 -1.03 8.36
CA LEU A 181 21.92 -0.45 7.25
C LEU A 181 21.52 -1.55 6.26
N ASP A 182 20.23 -1.59 5.93
CA ASP A 182 19.65 -2.51 4.98
C ASP A 182 20.04 -2.16 3.54
N ARG A 183 20.04 -3.19 2.69
CA ARG A 183 20.01 -3.01 1.25
C ARG A 183 18.69 -2.31 0.90
N GLY A 184 18.70 -1.27 0.06
CA GLY A 184 17.52 -0.78 -0.67
C GLY A 184 16.69 -1.88 -1.37
N VAL A 185 15.57 -1.54 -2.01
CA VAL A 185 14.68 -2.57 -2.60
C VAL A 185 15.27 -3.14 -3.91
N LYS A 186 15.29 -4.48 -4.04
CA LYS A 186 15.75 -5.19 -5.25
C LYS A 186 14.67 -5.08 -6.33
N GLY A 187 15.05 -4.69 -7.55
CA GLY A 187 14.09 -4.44 -8.63
C GLY A 187 13.17 -3.24 -8.40
N SER A 188 13.60 -2.27 -7.57
CA SER A 188 12.85 -1.02 -7.36
C SER A 188 12.56 -0.33 -8.68
N ARG A 189 11.29 0.09 -8.87
CA ARG A 189 10.83 0.90 -10.00
C ARG A 189 10.96 2.40 -9.74
N ALA A 190 11.48 2.79 -8.58
CA ALA A 190 11.68 4.19 -8.23
C ALA A 190 12.65 4.84 -9.22
N THR A 191 12.26 5.97 -9.79
CA THR A 191 13.13 6.82 -10.59
C THR A 191 13.85 7.80 -9.67
N HIS A 192 15.10 8.13 -10.00
CA HIS A 192 15.79 9.20 -9.29
C HIS A 192 15.05 10.51 -9.50
N GLN A 193 14.82 11.23 -8.41
CA GLN A 193 14.26 12.56 -8.40
C GLN A 193 15.36 13.53 -7.97
N SER A 194 15.46 14.65 -8.67
CA SER A 194 16.29 15.76 -8.23
C SER A 194 15.82 16.28 -6.87
N LEU A 195 16.69 16.97 -6.14
CA LEU A 195 16.34 17.52 -4.83
C LEU A 195 15.16 18.51 -4.92
N THR A 196 15.09 19.32 -5.98
CA THR A 196 13.97 20.24 -6.22
C THR A 196 12.65 19.50 -6.42
N GLU A 197 12.64 18.43 -7.23
CA GLU A 197 11.45 17.59 -7.43
C GLU A 197 11.02 16.90 -6.14
N TYR A 198 11.98 16.37 -5.38
CA TYR A 198 11.71 15.74 -4.09
C TYR A 198 11.09 16.73 -3.10
N ASN A 199 11.65 17.93 -2.97
CA ASN A 199 11.11 18.96 -2.08
C ASN A 199 9.69 19.39 -2.51
N SER A 200 9.43 19.51 -3.81
CA SER A 200 8.10 19.80 -4.33
C SER A 200 7.09 18.71 -3.94
N LEU A 201 7.48 17.44 -4.12
CA LEU A 201 6.64 16.29 -3.74
C LEU A 201 6.37 16.24 -2.25
N VAL A 202 7.38 16.50 -1.41
CA VAL A 202 7.25 16.43 0.05
C VAL A 202 6.43 17.58 0.61
N ASN A 203 6.64 18.80 0.12
CA ASN A 203 6.03 19.99 0.70
C ASN A 203 4.66 20.33 0.12
N HIS A 204 4.37 19.91 -1.12
CA HIS A 204 3.11 20.22 -1.79
C HIS A 204 2.28 18.96 -2.03
N SER A 205 2.78 18.03 -2.84
CA SER A 205 1.97 16.89 -3.30
C SER A 205 1.59 15.92 -2.16
N LEU A 206 2.53 15.55 -1.27
CA LEU A 206 2.25 14.60 -0.20
C LEU A 206 1.19 15.10 0.80
N PRO A 207 1.24 16.35 1.29
CA PRO A 207 0.18 16.92 2.12
C PRO A 207 -1.18 16.91 1.42
N GLU A 208 -1.24 17.30 0.15
CA GLU A 208 -2.48 17.30 -0.65
C GLU A 208 -3.07 15.89 -0.77
N LEU A 209 -2.25 14.90 -1.15
CA LEU A 209 -2.69 13.50 -1.24
C LEU A 209 -3.13 12.94 0.13
N ARG A 210 -2.48 13.34 1.22
CA ARG A 210 -2.88 12.93 2.59
C ARG A 210 -4.23 13.54 2.95
N ALA A 211 -4.46 14.81 2.63
CA ALA A 211 -5.74 15.47 2.87
C ALA A 211 -6.85 14.81 2.05
N GLU A 212 -6.61 14.54 0.76
CA GLU A 212 -7.54 13.83 -0.13
C GLU A 212 -7.87 12.43 0.40
N LYS A 213 -6.86 11.65 0.79
CA LYS A 213 -7.07 10.32 1.40
C LYS A 213 -7.96 10.41 2.63
N HIS A 214 -7.69 11.33 3.55
CA HIS A 214 -8.50 11.49 4.76
C HIS A 214 -9.95 11.87 4.44
N GLU A 215 -10.16 12.70 3.42
CA GLU A 215 -11.50 13.06 2.99
C GLU A 215 -12.26 11.87 2.38
N LEU A 216 -11.59 11.10 1.51
CA LEU A 216 -12.16 9.85 0.99
C LEU A 216 -12.48 8.85 2.11
N GLU A 217 -11.62 8.71 3.11
CA GLU A 217 -11.88 7.86 4.28
C GLU A 217 -13.11 8.33 5.07
N ARG A 218 -13.31 9.65 5.24
CA ARG A 218 -14.52 10.20 5.87
C ARG A 218 -15.76 9.88 5.05
N GLN A 219 -15.71 10.07 3.73
CA GLN A 219 -16.83 9.79 2.83
C GLN A 219 -17.20 8.31 2.84
N CYS A 220 -16.21 7.41 2.78
CA CYS A 220 -16.43 5.97 2.92
C CYS A 220 -17.10 5.63 4.27
N ASN A 221 -16.66 6.25 5.36
CA ASN A 221 -17.25 6.03 6.68
C ASN A 221 -18.69 6.53 6.79
N ASP A 222 -19.01 7.69 6.21
CA ASP A 222 -20.38 8.21 6.16
C ASP A 222 -21.29 7.31 5.32
N LEU A 223 -20.81 6.87 4.15
CA LEU A 223 -21.55 5.97 3.29
C LEU A 223 -21.83 4.62 3.98
N ASN A 224 -20.83 4.07 4.69
CA ASN A 224 -21.01 2.86 5.48
C ASN A 224 -22.06 3.02 6.59
N LYS A 225 -22.12 4.18 7.26
CA LYS A 225 -23.18 4.47 8.25
C LYS A 225 -24.56 4.53 7.61
N LYS A 226 -24.68 5.16 6.43
CA LYS A 226 -25.95 5.21 5.67
C LYS A 226 -26.41 3.82 5.25
N ILE A 227 -25.49 2.99 4.73
CA ILE A 227 -25.77 1.60 4.37
C ILE A 227 -26.25 0.80 5.59
N LEU A 228 -25.58 0.95 6.73
CA LEU A 228 -25.96 0.26 7.96
C LEU A 228 -27.37 0.65 8.43
N ARG A 229 -27.70 1.94 8.44
CA ARG A 229 -29.05 2.43 8.78
C ARG A 229 -30.10 1.90 7.81
N GLY A 230 -29.80 1.92 6.50
CA GLY A 230 -30.68 1.37 5.47
C GLY A 230 -30.96 -0.12 5.68
N ARG A 231 -29.93 -0.90 6.03
CA ARG A 231 -30.06 -2.33 6.36
C ARG A 231 -30.94 -2.57 7.58
N GLN A 232 -30.74 -1.80 8.66
CA GLN A 232 -31.57 -1.87 9.86
C GLN A 232 -33.06 -1.56 9.57
N LEU A 233 -33.32 -0.56 8.72
CA LEU A 233 -34.67 -0.23 8.30
C LEU A 233 -35.30 -1.35 7.47
N LEU A 234 -34.54 -1.95 6.54
CA LEU A 234 -35.00 -3.09 5.74
C LEU A 234 -35.31 -4.31 6.63
N ASP A 235 -34.47 -4.59 7.63
CA ASP A 235 -34.69 -5.69 8.57
C ASP A 235 -35.97 -5.47 9.40
N ALA A 236 -36.21 -4.23 9.85
CA ALA A 236 -37.43 -3.84 10.56
C ALA A 236 -38.68 -4.02 9.69
N ILE A 237 -38.69 -3.46 8.48
CA ILE A 237 -39.81 -3.59 7.53
C ILE A 237 -40.07 -5.07 7.21
N THR A 238 -39.02 -5.85 6.99
CA THR A 238 -39.14 -7.29 6.71
C THR A 238 -39.77 -8.04 7.88
N SER A 239 -39.44 -7.67 9.12
CA SER A 239 -40.04 -8.24 10.33
C SER A 239 -41.52 -7.91 10.45
N ASP A 240 -41.89 -6.65 10.21
CA ASP A 240 -43.28 -6.20 10.29
C ASP A 240 -44.15 -6.84 9.22
N ILE A 241 -43.66 -6.96 7.98
CA ILE A 241 -44.34 -7.70 6.91
C ILE A 241 -44.55 -9.16 7.31
N LYS A 242 -43.54 -9.83 7.88
CA LYS A 242 -43.68 -11.23 8.34
C LYS A 242 -44.77 -11.38 9.39
N LYS A 243 -44.84 -10.47 10.38
CA LYS A 243 -45.89 -10.48 11.40
C LYS A 243 -47.28 -10.29 10.79
N ALA A 244 -47.44 -9.29 9.92
CA ALA A 244 -48.71 -9.01 9.26
C ALA A 244 -49.21 -10.20 8.42
N VAL A 245 -48.30 -10.89 7.71
CA VAL A 245 -48.62 -12.11 6.95
C VAL A 245 -49.13 -13.22 7.87
N VAL A 246 -48.49 -13.42 9.03
CA VAL A 246 -48.91 -14.45 10.01
C VAL A 246 -50.28 -14.11 10.61
N GLU A 247 -50.49 -12.86 11.02
CA GLU A 247 -51.78 -12.40 11.56
C GLU A 247 -52.91 -12.55 10.55
N HIS A 248 -52.66 -12.17 9.28
CA HIS A 248 -53.63 -12.31 8.22
C HIS A 248 -53.93 -13.79 7.93
N SER A 249 -52.91 -14.65 7.89
CA SER A 249 -53.07 -16.09 7.71
C SER A 249 -53.92 -16.72 8.83
N ASN A 250 -53.68 -16.33 10.09
CA ASN A 250 -54.46 -16.79 11.23
C ASN A 250 -55.92 -16.32 11.16
N THR A 251 -56.14 -15.06 10.77
CA THR A 251 -57.49 -14.50 10.60
C THR A 251 -58.27 -15.26 9.51
N VAL A 252 -57.65 -15.50 8.36
CA VAL A 252 -58.25 -16.29 7.27
C VAL A 252 -58.58 -17.71 7.75
N ARG A 253 -57.65 -18.36 8.48
CA ARG A 253 -57.87 -19.70 9.05
C ARG A 253 -59.04 -19.71 10.02
N TYR A 254 -59.12 -18.74 10.93
CA TYR A 254 -60.22 -18.61 11.89
C TYR A 254 -61.58 -18.46 11.19
N CYS A 255 -61.67 -17.56 10.21
CA CYS A 255 -62.90 -17.36 9.42
C CYS A 255 -63.30 -18.65 8.68
N LEU A 256 -62.35 -19.38 8.12
CA LEU A 256 -62.61 -20.64 7.44
C LEU A 256 -63.13 -21.72 8.41
N THR A 257 -62.52 -21.83 9.59
CA THR A 257 -62.99 -22.76 10.64
C THR A 257 -64.40 -22.42 11.10
N ALA A 258 -64.68 -21.15 11.39
CA ALA A 258 -66.00 -20.71 11.82
C ALA A 258 -67.08 -20.94 10.73
N LEU A 259 -66.73 -20.73 9.45
CA LEU A 259 -67.61 -21.04 8.33
C LEU A 259 -67.88 -22.55 8.24
N LYS A 260 -66.83 -23.37 8.39
CA LYS A 260 -66.94 -24.83 8.40
C LYS A 260 -67.87 -25.31 9.53
N GLU A 261 -67.69 -24.81 10.74
CA GLU A 261 -68.54 -25.16 11.89
C GLU A 261 -70.01 -24.81 11.62
N ARG A 262 -70.31 -23.59 11.17
CA ARG A 262 -71.67 -23.19 10.80
C ARG A 262 -72.31 -24.05 9.71
N LEU A 263 -71.51 -24.48 8.72
CA LEU A 263 -71.98 -25.39 7.67
C LEU A 263 -72.29 -26.78 8.23
N MET A 264 -71.45 -27.29 9.13
CA MET A 264 -71.67 -28.60 9.78
C MET A 264 -72.88 -28.57 10.71
N ASP A 265 -73.07 -27.49 11.48
CA ASP A 265 -74.25 -27.31 12.33
C ASP A 265 -75.53 -27.30 11.47
N ARG A 266 -75.53 -26.52 10.39
CA ARG A 266 -76.67 -26.45 9.47
C ARG A 266 -76.95 -27.79 8.78
N TRP A 267 -75.89 -28.52 8.42
CA TRP A 267 -76.02 -29.87 7.87
C TRP A 267 -76.62 -30.84 8.91
N GLY A 268 -76.17 -30.78 10.16
CA GLY A 268 -76.71 -31.56 11.27
C GLY A 268 -78.21 -31.33 11.46
N MET A 269 -78.65 -30.07 11.48
CA MET A 269 -80.08 -29.72 11.58
C MET A 269 -80.90 -30.31 10.42
N ILE A 270 -80.40 -30.24 9.18
CA ILE A 270 -81.09 -30.82 8.01
C ILE A 270 -81.15 -32.35 8.15
N TYR A 271 -80.07 -32.99 8.58
CA TYR A 271 -79.99 -34.43 8.74
C TYR A 271 -80.94 -34.94 9.84
N GLU A 272 -80.97 -34.29 11.00
CA GLU A 272 -81.88 -34.60 12.10
C GLU A 272 -83.34 -34.39 11.71
N GLY A 273 -83.66 -33.27 11.08
CA GLY A 273 -85.01 -32.99 10.59
C GLY A 273 -85.50 -34.04 9.58
N ASN A 274 -84.62 -34.48 8.67
CA ASN A 274 -84.94 -35.55 7.71
C ASN A 274 -85.18 -36.90 8.40
N ASN A 275 -84.41 -37.22 9.45
CA ASN A 275 -84.61 -38.44 10.24
C ASN A 275 -85.87 -38.38 11.10
N GLN A 276 -86.24 -37.20 11.60
CA GLN A 276 -87.51 -37.01 12.32
C GLN A 276 -88.69 -37.17 11.37
N PHE A 277 -88.66 -36.54 10.19
CA PHE A 277 -89.69 -36.71 9.16
C PHE A 277 -89.86 -38.19 8.76
N LYS A 278 -88.76 -38.93 8.61
CA LYS A 278 -88.83 -40.38 8.34
C LYS A 278 -89.52 -41.14 9.47
N ARG A 279 -89.15 -40.88 10.73
CA ARG A 279 -89.80 -41.51 11.89
C ARG A 279 -91.28 -41.18 11.97
N GLU A 280 -91.65 -39.92 11.82
CA GLU A 280 -93.05 -39.49 11.80
C GLU A 280 -93.83 -40.12 10.64
N ALA A 281 -93.20 -40.29 9.47
CA ALA A 281 -93.80 -41.00 8.35
C ALA A 281 -93.97 -42.50 8.62
N ASP A 282 -92.99 -43.15 9.24
CA ASP A 282 -93.06 -44.56 9.62
C ASP A 282 -94.13 -44.80 10.71
N GLU A 283 -94.20 -43.93 11.74
CA GLU A 283 -95.24 -43.95 12.78
C GLU A 283 -96.64 -43.70 12.20
N PHE A 284 -96.77 -42.77 11.24
CA PHE A 284 -98.04 -42.52 10.55
C PHE A 284 -98.47 -43.72 9.70
N ILE A 285 -97.52 -44.39 9.03
CA ILE A 285 -97.81 -45.62 8.28
C ILE A 285 -98.31 -46.71 9.23
N GLU A 286 -97.66 -46.92 10.39
CA GLU A 286 -98.13 -47.86 11.41
C GLU A 286 -99.54 -47.50 11.93
N GLU A 287 -99.82 -46.22 12.20
CA GLU A 287 -101.14 -45.77 12.70
C GLU A 287 -102.26 -45.93 11.66
N VAL A 288 -101.92 -45.87 10.37
CA VAL A 288 -102.87 -46.13 9.27
C VAL A 288 -103.09 -47.62 9.07
N GLU A 289 -102.08 -48.46 9.27
CA GLU A 289 -102.20 -49.91 9.20
C GLU A 289 -102.95 -50.51 10.41
N ASP A 290 -102.91 -49.86 11.58
CA ASP A 290 -103.56 -50.34 12.82
C ASP A 290 -105.02 -49.86 13.01
N LYS A 291 -105.54 -49.04 12.08
CA LYS A 291 -106.97 -48.63 12.13
C LYS A 291 -107.88 -49.73 11.58
N PRO A 292 -108.85 -50.26 12.36
CA PRO A 292 -109.73 -51.33 11.92
C PRO A 292 -110.60 -50.86 10.74
N LYS A 293 -110.67 -51.69 9.69
CA LYS A 293 -111.57 -51.48 8.54
C LYS A 293 -112.98 -51.19 9.05
N ARG A 294 -113.48 -49.97 8.84
CA ARG A 294 -114.85 -49.60 9.24
C ARG A 294 -115.85 -50.47 8.48
N GLU A 295 -116.49 -51.38 9.20
CA GLU A 295 -117.61 -52.15 8.68
C GLU A 295 -118.81 -51.24 8.43
N HIS A 296 -119.30 -51.24 7.19
CA HIS A 296 -120.54 -50.56 6.83
C HIS A 296 -121.75 -51.36 7.35
N PRO A 297 -122.70 -50.73 8.06
CA PRO A 297 -123.88 -51.43 8.56
C PRO A 297 -124.79 -51.86 7.40
N VAL A 298 -125.03 -53.18 7.33
CA VAL A 298 -125.94 -53.85 6.38
C VAL A 298 -127.40 -53.46 6.66
N PRO A 299 -128.21 -53.10 5.65
CA PRO A 299 -129.60 -52.67 5.85
C PRO A 299 -130.50 -53.86 6.23
N ARG A 300 -131.28 -53.70 7.31
CA ARG A 300 -132.33 -54.67 7.66
C ARG A 300 -133.56 -54.50 6.78
N ARG A 301 -133.88 -55.54 6.00
CA ARG A 301 -135.18 -55.78 5.34
C ARG A 301 -136.17 -56.42 6.31
N ARG A 302 -137.46 -56.13 6.07
CA ARG A 302 -138.72 -56.92 6.23
C ARG A 302 -139.81 -55.99 6.80
N MET A 303 -141.06 -56.01 6.35
CA MET A 303 -141.81 -56.84 5.42
C MET A 303 -143.02 -56.01 4.96
#